data_AF-A0A949J9F2-F1
#
_entry.id   AF-A0A949J9F2-F1
#
_cell.length_a   1.000
_cell.length_b   1.000
_cell.length_c   1.000
_cell.angle_alpha   90.00
_cell.angle_beta   90.00
_cell.angle_gamma   90.00
#
_symmetry.space_group_name_H-M   'P 1'
#
loop_
_entity.id
_entity.type
_entity.pdbx_description
1 polymer ?
#
loop_
_entity_poly.entity_id
_entity_poly.type
_entity_poly.pdbx_seq_one_letter_code
_entity_poly.pdbx_strand_id
1 'polypeptide(L)'
;MKYILACVVIGLLAIQPFSVGAIEVTSTYDWYFEPREDGSLLIVMTVTIDKSYSSWAFTTPKSTKMKSIKAWELETGNAIDIEESDEGDRTEYLLKFQGTKGKGFQFVIEQERLDEVEKKPDNAFYLYWAWTSSLATIHTASVVLPKKHELLYSNYIQPGEVTSKLEKLTLNFNQELPKEETFRIGVMFSKTGITLLNRAESAFRLNQWSEAKKAYNEAVLFYDQFSELYNKNKTEFILDLKAKARECDAKLEEERIERNKGIAEEKYAEGLSAFNDEDYETAKQLFTQAQNMYKSTGNSDKSEECQGYIDQCTSFMEDTALRSE
;
A
#
# COMPACT_ATOMS: atom_id res chain seq x y z
N MET A 1 16.17 60.26 13.49
CA MET A 1 15.96 58.81 13.59
C MET A 1 15.85 58.45 15.06
N LYS A 2 14.64 58.26 15.58
CA LYS A 2 14.37 57.90 16.98
C LYS A 2 13.94 56.43 17.00
N TYR A 3 14.71 55.58 17.68
CA TYR A 3 14.39 54.18 17.91
C TYR A 3 13.29 54.08 18.98
N ILE A 4 12.19 53.39 18.67
CA ILE A 4 11.18 52.99 19.64
C ILE A 4 11.52 51.56 20.08
N LEU A 5 11.93 51.45 21.33
CA LEU A 5 12.19 50.18 22.02
C LEU A 5 10.84 49.64 22.52
N ALA A 6 10.32 48.60 21.88
CA ALA A 6 9.11 47.90 22.33
C ALA A 6 9.51 46.80 23.33
N CYS A 7 9.21 47.03 24.61
CA CYS A 7 9.31 46.02 25.66
C CYS A 7 8.18 44.99 25.51
N VAL A 8 8.52 43.76 25.16
CA VAL A 8 7.60 42.61 25.20
C VAL A 8 7.59 42.07 26.64
N VAL A 9 6.46 42.24 27.32
CA VAL A 9 6.18 41.63 28.62
C VAL A 9 5.78 40.17 28.37
N ILE A 10 6.69 39.24 28.65
CA ILE A 10 6.40 37.80 28.66
C ILE A 10 5.74 37.47 30.00
N GLY A 11 4.42 37.34 30.02
CA GLY A 11 3.68 36.79 31.15
C GLY A 11 3.86 35.28 31.21
N LEU A 12 4.56 34.78 32.23
CA LEU A 12 4.56 33.36 32.58
C LEU A 12 3.15 32.97 33.08
N LEU A 13 2.38 32.29 32.24
CA LEU A 13 1.22 31.51 32.65
C LEU A 13 1.73 30.21 33.26
N ALA A 14 1.73 30.14 34.60
CA ALA A 14 1.91 28.89 35.32
C ALA A 14 0.67 28.02 35.09
N ILE A 15 0.76 27.08 34.15
CA ILE A 15 -0.24 26.02 33.99
C ILE A 15 -0.06 25.09 35.19
N GLN A 16 -0.93 25.22 36.19
CA GLN A 16 -1.03 24.19 37.21
C GLN A 16 -1.61 22.94 36.54
N PRO A 17 -0.92 21.78 36.57
CA PRO A 17 -1.50 20.54 36.10
C PRO A 17 -2.69 20.24 37.01
N PHE A 18 -3.91 20.39 36.49
CA PHE A 18 -5.08 19.77 37.10
C PHE A 18 -4.78 18.28 37.18
N SER A 19 -4.62 17.74 38.40
CA SER A 19 -4.60 16.30 38.59
C SER A 19 -5.98 15.79 38.22
N VAL A 20 -6.14 15.35 36.98
CA VAL A 20 -7.32 14.59 36.56
C VAL A 20 -7.33 13.36 37.47
N GLY A 21 -8.34 13.29 38.36
CA GLY A 21 -8.50 12.15 39.25
C GLY A 21 -8.53 10.86 38.44
N ALA A 22 -7.90 9.80 38.95
CA ALA A 22 -7.87 8.50 38.29
C ALA A 22 -9.32 8.07 37.95
N ILE A 23 -9.57 7.80 36.67
CA ILE A 23 -10.86 7.29 36.22
C ILE A 23 -11.03 5.90 36.83
N GLU A 24 -12.11 5.68 37.58
CA GLU A 24 -12.41 4.35 38.11
C GLU A 24 -12.87 3.47 36.94
N VAL A 25 -11.94 2.69 36.39
CA VAL A 25 -12.19 1.78 35.27
C VAL A 25 -13.05 0.61 35.74
N THR A 26 -14.15 0.39 35.03
CA THR A 26 -15.19 -0.58 35.42
C THR A 26 -15.26 -1.82 34.51
N SER A 27 -14.70 -1.80 33.32
CA SER A 27 -14.58 -3.03 32.52
C SER A 27 -13.43 -2.87 31.56
N THR A 28 -12.77 -3.98 31.27
CA THR A 28 -11.77 -4.04 30.21
C THR A 28 -12.31 -4.90 29.06
N TYR A 29 -12.09 -4.42 27.85
CA TYR A 29 -12.48 -5.08 26.62
C TYR A 29 -11.22 -5.31 25.79
N ASP A 30 -10.89 -6.57 25.55
CA ASP A 30 -9.83 -6.96 24.64
C ASP A 30 -10.43 -7.53 23.35
N TRP A 31 -10.14 -6.87 22.24
CA TRP A 31 -10.72 -7.16 20.95
C TRP A 31 -9.70 -7.84 20.04
N TYR A 32 -10.14 -8.87 19.33
CA TYR A 32 -9.41 -9.46 18.23
C TYR A 32 -10.28 -9.41 16.98
N PHE A 33 -9.73 -8.87 15.90
CA PHE A 33 -10.39 -8.72 14.61
C PHE A 33 -9.58 -9.45 13.54
N GLU A 34 -10.23 -10.30 12.77
CA GLU A 34 -9.66 -10.91 11.56
C GLU A 34 -10.58 -10.60 10.36
N PRO A 35 -10.41 -9.44 9.71
CA PRO A 35 -11.15 -9.10 8.50
C PRO A 35 -10.76 -10.01 7.34
N ARG A 36 -11.70 -10.32 6.43
CA ARG A 36 -11.49 -11.22 5.29
C ARG A 36 -11.83 -10.56 3.96
N GLU A 37 -11.22 -11.05 2.88
CA GLU A 37 -11.41 -10.51 1.52
C GLU A 37 -12.82 -10.73 0.96
N ASP A 38 -13.59 -11.65 1.55
CA ASP A 38 -14.98 -11.93 1.17
C ASP A 38 -15.99 -10.96 1.82
N GLY A 39 -15.50 -9.97 2.58
CA GLY A 39 -16.32 -8.99 3.28
C GLY A 39 -16.70 -9.41 4.71
N SER A 40 -16.42 -10.65 5.11
CA SER A 40 -16.71 -11.12 6.47
C SER A 40 -15.66 -10.66 7.49
N LEU A 41 -16.07 -10.60 8.75
CA LEU A 41 -15.25 -10.22 9.89
C LEU A 41 -15.44 -11.25 11.01
N LEU A 42 -14.34 -11.87 11.44
CA LEU A 42 -14.28 -12.59 12.71
C LEU A 42 -13.93 -11.59 13.82
N ILE A 43 -14.71 -11.62 14.89
CA ILE A 43 -14.52 -10.81 16.09
C ILE A 43 -14.43 -11.76 17.27
N VAL A 44 -13.40 -11.62 18.08
CA VAL A 44 -13.31 -12.27 19.40
C VAL A 44 -13.11 -11.18 20.43
N MET A 45 -14.06 -11.04 21.34
CA MET A 45 -14.04 -10.06 22.42
C MET A 45 -13.87 -10.78 23.75
N THR A 46 -12.83 -10.46 24.49
CA THR A 46 -12.67 -10.87 25.89
C THR A 46 -13.11 -9.72 26.80
N VAL A 47 -14.01 -10.00 27.73
CA VAL A 47 -14.55 -9.02 28.67
C VAL A 47 -14.10 -9.38 30.08
N THR A 48 -13.56 -8.41 30.82
CA THR A 48 -13.31 -8.54 32.26
C THR A 48 -14.27 -7.64 33.04
N ILE A 49 -15.08 -8.24 33.91
CA ILE A 49 -16.07 -7.49 34.72
C ILE A 49 -15.45 -6.97 36.04
N ASP A 50 -15.83 -5.76 36.47
CA ASP A 50 -15.35 -5.12 37.71
C ASP A 50 -16.20 -5.41 38.95
N LYS A 51 -17.43 -5.86 38.76
CA LYS A 51 -18.41 -6.09 39.81
C LYS A 51 -19.16 -7.39 39.58
N SER A 52 -20.09 -7.69 40.48
CA SER A 52 -20.84 -8.93 40.41
C SER A 52 -21.98 -8.86 39.40
N TYR A 53 -22.06 -9.84 38.51
CA TYR A 53 -23.10 -9.97 37.49
C TYR A 53 -23.67 -11.39 37.46
N SER A 54 -24.98 -11.51 37.27
CA SER A 54 -25.65 -12.77 36.91
C SER A 54 -25.84 -12.92 35.39
N SER A 55 -25.74 -11.82 34.66
CA SER A 55 -25.89 -11.75 33.22
C SER A 55 -25.18 -10.51 32.67
N TRP A 56 -24.89 -10.53 31.37
CA TRP A 56 -24.29 -9.41 30.65
C TRP A 56 -24.95 -9.26 29.28
N ALA A 57 -25.19 -8.03 28.84
CA ALA A 57 -25.91 -7.78 27.59
C ALA A 57 -25.17 -6.80 26.70
N PHE A 58 -25.35 -6.97 25.39
CA PHE A 58 -24.95 -5.99 24.39
C PHE A 58 -25.95 -5.96 23.25
N THR A 59 -25.91 -4.90 22.45
CA THR A 59 -26.85 -4.71 21.35
C THR A 59 -26.13 -4.43 20.04
N THR A 60 -26.67 -4.93 18.94
CA THR A 60 -26.22 -4.61 17.57
C THR A 60 -27.39 -4.04 16.77
N PRO A 61 -27.15 -3.21 15.74
CA PRO A 61 -28.18 -2.87 14.77
C PRO A 61 -28.74 -4.13 14.10
N LYS A 62 -30.04 -4.16 13.78
CA LYS A 62 -30.66 -5.27 13.03
C LYS A 62 -30.13 -5.42 11.60
N SER A 63 -29.52 -4.37 11.05
CA SER A 63 -28.84 -4.42 9.76
C SER A 63 -27.55 -5.24 9.80
N THR A 64 -26.98 -5.50 10.99
CA THR A 64 -25.80 -6.35 11.14
C THR A 64 -26.16 -7.80 10.82
N LYS A 65 -25.49 -8.36 9.81
CA LYS A 65 -25.69 -9.76 9.39
C LYS A 65 -24.79 -10.68 10.21
N MET A 66 -25.31 -11.20 11.32
CA MET A 66 -24.61 -12.16 12.16
C MET A 66 -24.68 -13.57 11.52
N LYS A 67 -23.54 -14.18 11.20
CA LYS A 67 -23.47 -15.57 10.72
C LYS A 67 -23.44 -16.56 11.88
N SER A 68 -22.70 -16.24 12.94
CA SER A 68 -22.66 -17.04 14.16
C SER A 68 -22.22 -16.20 15.36
N ILE A 69 -22.71 -16.58 16.54
CA ILE A 69 -22.28 -16.04 17.83
C ILE A 69 -22.11 -17.18 18.83
N LYS A 70 -21.04 -17.12 19.63
CA LYS A 70 -20.74 -18.06 20.72
C LYS A 70 -20.18 -17.30 21.91
N ALA A 71 -20.38 -17.81 23.11
CA ALA A 71 -19.77 -17.29 24.31
C ALA A 71 -19.33 -18.42 25.26
N TRP A 72 -18.24 -18.20 25.98
CA TRP A 72 -17.72 -19.13 26.98
C TRP A 72 -16.92 -18.42 28.07
N GLU A 73 -16.82 -19.05 29.24
CA GLU A 73 -15.96 -18.58 30.33
C GLU A 73 -14.49 -18.78 29.96
N LEU A 74 -13.65 -17.77 30.16
CA LEU A 74 -12.25 -17.82 29.71
C LEU A 74 -11.44 -18.90 30.45
N GLU A 75 -11.63 -19.02 31.78
CA GLU A 75 -10.83 -19.94 32.61
C GLU A 75 -11.26 -21.40 32.47
N THR A 76 -12.58 -21.66 32.42
CA THR A 76 -13.14 -23.02 32.46
C THR A 76 -13.45 -23.58 31.08
N GLY A 77 -13.63 -22.71 30.08
CA GLY A 77 -14.12 -23.07 28.74
C GLY A 77 -15.60 -23.47 28.71
N ASN A 78 -16.33 -23.33 29.83
CA ASN A 78 -17.76 -23.63 29.87
C ASN A 78 -18.52 -22.68 28.95
N ALA A 79 -19.44 -23.23 28.14
CA ALA A 79 -20.31 -22.43 27.30
C ALA A 79 -21.23 -21.54 28.14
N ILE A 80 -21.52 -20.35 27.62
CA ILE A 80 -22.45 -19.39 28.21
C ILE A 80 -23.68 -19.31 27.29
N ASP A 81 -24.87 -19.46 27.86
CA ASP A 81 -26.11 -19.37 27.12
C ASP A 81 -26.35 -17.93 26.65
N ILE A 82 -26.75 -17.78 25.39
CA ILE A 82 -27.06 -16.48 24.76
C ILE A 82 -28.53 -16.47 24.40
N GLU A 83 -29.29 -15.53 24.96
CA GLU A 83 -30.65 -15.24 24.56
C GLU A 83 -30.66 -14.02 23.63
N GLU A 84 -31.38 -14.14 22.52
CA GLU A 84 -31.54 -13.06 21.54
C GLU A 84 -32.94 -12.46 21.69
N SER A 85 -33.02 -11.14 21.76
CA SER A 85 -34.28 -10.41 21.77
C SER A 85 -34.22 -9.20 20.85
N ASP A 86 -35.35 -8.88 20.23
CA ASP A 86 -35.45 -7.80 19.25
C ASP A 86 -36.09 -6.56 19.91
N GLU A 87 -35.37 -5.43 19.93
CA GLU A 87 -35.84 -4.17 20.48
C GLU A 87 -35.69 -3.03 19.45
N GLY A 88 -36.81 -2.64 18.82
CA GLY A 88 -36.82 -1.60 17.80
C GLY A 88 -35.97 -1.97 16.58
N ASP A 89 -34.95 -1.15 16.30
CA ASP A 89 -33.98 -1.32 15.21
C ASP A 89 -32.70 -2.05 15.66
N ARG A 90 -32.69 -2.59 16.89
CA ARG A 90 -31.56 -3.33 17.47
C ARG A 90 -31.96 -4.74 17.86
N THR A 91 -30.95 -5.60 17.92
CA THR A 91 -31.01 -6.94 18.50
C THR A 91 -30.15 -6.93 19.76
N GLU A 92 -30.73 -7.31 20.87
CA GLU A 92 -30.07 -7.50 22.16
C GLU A 92 -29.64 -8.96 22.31
N TYR A 93 -28.41 -9.17 22.77
CA TYR A 93 -27.86 -10.47 23.11
C TYR A 93 -27.57 -10.49 24.62
N LEU A 94 -28.34 -11.29 25.36
CA LEU A 94 -28.23 -11.47 26.80
C LEU A 94 -27.47 -12.77 27.11
N LEU A 95 -26.28 -12.63 27.68
CA LEU A 95 -25.44 -13.73 28.15
C LEU A 95 -25.85 -14.09 29.59
N LYS A 96 -26.22 -15.34 29.84
CA LYS A 96 -26.62 -15.83 31.17
C LYS A 96 -25.51 -16.63 31.83
N PHE A 97 -25.04 -16.16 32.99
CA PHE A 97 -23.99 -16.85 33.71
C PHE A 97 -24.55 -17.93 34.64
N GLN A 98 -23.78 -19.01 34.82
CA GLN A 98 -24.03 -20.01 35.85
C GLN A 98 -23.71 -19.39 37.22
N GLY A 99 -24.75 -18.90 37.90
CA GLY A 99 -24.65 -18.18 39.17
C GLY A 99 -24.15 -16.74 39.03
N THR A 100 -23.84 -16.11 40.17
CA THR A 100 -23.28 -14.75 40.18
C THR A 100 -21.76 -14.80 40.05
N LYS A 101 -21.23 -14.15 39.02
CA LYS A 101 -19.79 -14.02 38.77
C LYS A 101 -19.29 -12.72 39.38
N GLY A 102 -18.19 -12.77 40.11
CA GLY A 102 -17.62 -11.61 40.81
C GLY A 102 -16.62 -10.81 39.97
N LYS A 103 -16.04 -9.77 40.59
CA LYS A 103 -14.96 -8.96 40.03
C LYS A 103 -13.81 -9.82 39.53
N GLY A 104 -13.31 -9.50 38.33
CA GLY A 104 -12.18 -10.18 37.69
C GLY A 104 -12.57 -11.41 36.87
N PHE A 105 -13.84 -11.82 36.90
CA PHE A 105 -14.31 -12.87 36.00
C PHE A 105 -14.17 -12.44 34.53
N GLN A 106 -13.73 -13.38 33.70
CA GLN A 106 -13.49 -13.17 32.28
C GLN A 106 -14.30 -14.14 31.44
N PHE A 107 -14.86 -13.63 30.35
CA PHE A 107 -15.55 -14.43 29.35
C PHE A 107 -15.23 -13.92 27.95
N VAL A 108 -15.44 -14.79 26.98
CA VAL A 108 -15.16 -14.53 25.57
C VAL A 108 -16.46 -14.57 24.78
N ILE A 109 -16.61 -13.65 23.84
CA ILE A 109 -17.64 -13.69 22.81
C ILE A 109 -16.97 -13.77 21.44
N GLU A 110 -17.25 -14.82 20.69
CA GLU A 110 -16.84 -14.98 19.30
C GLU A 110 -18.03 -14.71 18.39
N GLN A 111 -17.83 -13.85 17.39
CA GLN A 111 -18.83 -13.48 16.40
C GLN A 111 -18.23 -13.57 15.01
N GLU A 112 -18.98 -14.14 14.08
CA GLU A 112 -18.70 -14.02 12.65
C GLU A 112 -19.80 -13.16 12.03
N ARG A 113 -19.40 -12.03 11.45
CA ARG A 113 -20.31 -11.08 10.82
C ARG A 113 -20.04 -11.00 9.32
N LEU A 114 -21.09 -10.78 8.54
CA LEU A 114 -21.03 -10.62 7.09
C LEU A 114 -21.13 -9.15 6.72
N ASP A 115 -20.52 -8.78 5.60
CA ASP A 115 -20.57 -7.43 5.02
C ASP A 115 -20.02 -6.31 5.95
N GLU A 116 -19.12 -6.64 6.88
CA GLU A 116 -18.48 -5.68 7.80
C GLU A 116 -17.16 -5.11 7.26
N VAL A 117 -16.57 -5.78 6.26
CA VAL A 117 -15.35 -5.30 5.58
C VAL A 117 -15.75 -4.75 4.21
N GLU A 118 -15.68 -3.44 4.06
CA GLU A 118 -16.06 -2.77 2.82
C GLU A 118 -14.97 -2.94 1.76
N LYS A 119 -15.33 -3.54 0.63
CA LYS A 119 -14.45 -3.61 -0.54
C LYS A 119 -14.42 -2.27 -1.26
N LYS A 120 -13.23 -1.69 -1.41
CA LYS A 120 -12.94 -0.47 -2.17
C LYS A 120 -12.37 -0.83 -3.56
N PRO A 121 -12.25 0.15 -4.48
CA PRO A 121 -11.54 -0.04 -5.74
C PRO A 121 -10.12 -0.64 -5.56
N ASP A 122 -9.60 -1.23 -6.63
CA ASP A 122 -8.24 -1.81 -6.68
C ASP A 122 -7.94 -2.88 -5.60
N ASN A 123 -8.98 -3.56 -5.13
CA ASN A 123 -8.88 -4.55 -4.04
C ASN A 123 -8.24 -3.98 -2.77
N ALA A 124 -8.59 -2.73 -2.44
CA ALA A 124 -8.44 -2.22 -1.08
C ALA A 124 -9.68 -2.59 -0.25
N PHE A 125 -9.49 -2.69 1.06
CA PHE A 125 -10.53 -3.10 2.01
C PHE A 125 -10.51 -2.17 3.21
N TYR A 126 -11.69 -1.81 3.69
CA TYR A 126 -11.87 -0.94 4.83
C TYR A 126 -12.66 -1.65 5.93
N LEU A 127 -12.04 -1.82 7.08
CA LEU A 127 -12.70 -2.23 8.31
C LEU A 127 -13.01 -0.99 9.13
N TYR A 128 -14.26 -0.85 9.58
CA TYR A 128 -14.66 0.11 10.59
C TYR A 128 -15.25 -0.61 11.78
N TRP A 129 -14.83 -0.25 12.99
CA TRP A 129 -15.41 -0.76 14.22
C TRP A 129 -15.67 0.36 15.21
N ALA A 130 -16.82 0.30 15.87
CA ALA A 130 -17.21 1.23 16.92
C ALA A 130 -17.89 0.50 18.08
N TRP A 131 -17.50 0.85 19.31
CA TRP A 131 -18.13 0.34 20.53
C TRP A 131 -18.31 1.45 21.55
N THR A 132 -19.53 1.63 22.03
CA THR A 132 -19.86 2.61 23.07
C THR A 132 -20.17 1.87 24.36
N SER A 133 -19.56 2.30 25.45
CA SER A 133 -19.82 1.77 26.79
C SER A 133 -20.54 2.82 27.63
N SER A 134 -21.53 2.39 28.42
CA SER A 134 -22.19 3.23 29.42
C SER A 134 -21.34 3.44 30.67
N LEU A 135 -20.14 2.89 30.72
CA LEU A 135 -19.19 3.01 31.82
C LEU A 135 -17.80 3.39 31.29
N ALA A 136 -16.91 3.85 32.16
CA ALA A 136 -15.53 4.12 31.80
C ALA A 136 -14.74 2.80 31.67
N THR A 137 -13.97 2.67 30.59
CA THR A 137 -13.44 1.39 30.11
C THR A 137 -12.05 1.52 29.51
N ILE A 138 -11.32 0.41 29.53
CA ILE A 138 -10.06 0.27 28.77
C ILE A 138 -10.31 -0.68 27.61
N HIS A 139 -9.88 -0.27 26.42
CA HIS A 139 -9.99 -1.04 25.19
C HIS A 139 -8.60 -1.36 24.67
N THR A 140 -8.29 -2.64 24.53
CA THR A 140 -7.16 -3.12 23.71
C THR A 140 -7.72 -3.80 22.47
N ALA A 141 -7.12 -3.59 21.31
CA ALA A 141 -7.56 -4.28 20.09
C ALA A 141 -6.39 -4.76 19.25
N SER A 142 -6.50 -5.99 18.76
CA SER A 142 -5.58 -6.60 17.79
C SER A 142 -6.32 -6.81 16.47
N VAL A 143 -5.88 -6.15 15.40
CA VAL A 143 -6.40 -6.39 14.04
C VAL A 143 -5.37 -7.19 13.26
N VAL A 144 -5.71 -8.41 12.88
CA VAL A 144 -4.85 -9.30 12.10
C VAL A 144 -5.28 -9.28 10.63
N LEU A 145 -4.50 -8.59 9.80
CA LEU A 145 -4.78 -8.45 8.38
C LEU A 145 -4.61 -9.79 7.63
N PRO A 146 -5.32 -9.99 6.50
CA PRO A 146 -5.08 -11.14 5.64
C PRO A 146 -3.63 -11.19 5.14
N LYS A 147 -3.19 -12.39 4.76
CA LYS A 147 -1.80 -12.61 4.31
C LYS A 147 -1.41 -11.65 3.18
N LYS A 148 -0.18 -11.16 3.22
CA LYS A 148 0.43 -10.26 2.23
C LYS A 148 -0.27 -8.92 2.05
N HIS A 149 -1.15 -8.53 2.97
CA HIS A 149 -1.72 -7.20 2.97
C HIS A 149 -0.81 -6.24 3.73
N GLU A 150 -0.65 -5.03 3.20
CA GLU A 150 -0.12 -3.88 3.91
C GLU A 150 -1.25 -3.11 4.60
N LEU A 151 -0.90 -2.45 5.70
CA LEU A 151 -1.68 -1.34 6.23
C LEU A 151 -1.47 -0.13 5.32
N LEU A 152 -2.54 0.35 4.69
CA LEU A 152 -2.51 1.57 3.88
C LEU A 152 -2.64 2.80 4.76
N TYR A 153 -3.65 2.84 5.64
CA TYR A 153 -3.78 3.88 6.66
C TYR A 153 -4.74 3.43 7.77
N SER A 154 -4.70 4.15 8.89
CA SER A 154 -5.64 4.01 10.01
C SER A 154 -6.21 5.36 10.42
N ASN A 155 -7.50 5.40 10.72
CA ASN A 155 -8.19 6.59 11.21
C ASN A 155 -8.77 6.36 12.63
N TYR A 156 -9.19 7.47 13.26
CA TYR A 156 -9.62 7.58 14.66
C TYR A 156 -8.50 7.34 15.69
N ILE A 157 -7.83 6.20 15.65
CA ILE A 157 -6.74 5.83 16.55
C ILE A 157 -5.61 5.24 15.70
N GLN A 158 -4.38 5.69 15.96
CA GLN A 158 -3.20 5.08 15.34
C GLN A 158 -2.80 3.81 16.10
N PRO A 159 -2.39 2.73 15.42
CA PRO A 159 -1.87 1.56 16.10
C PRO A 159 -0.61 1.93 16.88
N GLY A 160 -0.55 1.56 18.15
CA GLY A 160 0.63 1.77 19.00
C GLY A 160 1.78 0.83 18.63
N GLU A 161 1.45 -0.32 18.06
CA GLU A 161 2.43 -1.30 17.56
C GLU A 161 1.89 -1.97 16.29
N VAL A 162 2.78 -2.19 15.31
CA VAL A 162 2.51 -2.97 14.11
C VAL A 162 3.58 -4.05 13.98
N THR A 163 3.17 -5.31 14.06
CA THR A 163 4.07 -6.46 13.95
C THR A 163 3.78 -7.28 12.69
N SER A 164 4.79 -7.99 12.19
CA SER A 164 4.66 -8.87 11.03
C SER A 164 5.11 -10.28 11.39
N LYS A 165 4.23 -11.27 11.18
CA LYS A 165 4.52 -12.69 11.42
C LYS A 165 3.81 -13.56 10.37
N LEU A 166 4.53 -14.48 9.75
CA LEU A 166 3.99 -15.42 8.75
C LEU A 166 3.20 -14.70 7.62
N GLU A 167 3.75 -13.60 7.12
CA GLU A 167 3.14 -12.73 6.08
C GLU A 167 1.81 -12.07 6.51
N LYS A 168 1.42 -12.12 7.78
CA LYS A 168 0.29 -11.35 8.32
C LYS A 168 0.81 -10.17 9.13
N LEU A 169 0.12 -9.03 9.00
CA LEU A 169 0.33 -7.87 9.86
C LEU A 169 -0.66 -7.90 11.02
N THR A 170 -0.18 -7.66 12.23
CA THR A 170 -1.00 -7.46 13.43
C THR A 170 -0.86 -6.01 13.89
N LEU A 171 -1.99 -5.33 14.01
CA LEU A 171 -2.08 -3.93 14.45
C LEU A 171 -2.65 -3.90 15.87
N ASN A 172 -1.89 -3.34 16.81
CA ASN A 172 -2.30 -3.26 18.21
C ASN A 172 -2.73 -1.83 18.55
N PHE A 173 -3.93 -1.69 19.11
CA PHE A 173 -4.52 -0.44 19.56
C PHE A 173 -4.76 -0.51 21.06
N ASN A 174 -4.62 0.63 21.75
CA ASN A 174 -4.93 0.76 23.16
C ASN A 174 -5.56 2.13 23.40
N GLN A 175 -6.70 2.17 24.07
CA GLN A 175 -7.37 3.41 24.44
C GLN A 175 -8.14 3.26 25.75
N GLU A 176 -7.92 4.19 26.67
CA GLU A 176 -8.78 4.39 27.83
C GLU A 176 -9.87 5.41 27.48
N LEU A 177 -11.11 5.09 27.82
CA LEU A 177 -12.27 5.89 27.47
C LEU A 177 -13.11 6.21 28.72
N PRO A 178 -13.55 7.47 28.87
CA PRO A 178 -14.51 7.81 29.90
C PRO A 178 -15.91 7.27 29.55
N LYS A 179 -16.84 7.43 30.49
CA LYS A 179 -18.23 6.98 30.36
C LYS A 179 -18.90 7.57 29.10
N GLU A 180 -19.67 6.75 28.38
CA GLU A 180 -20.46 7.15 27.20
C GLU A 180 -19.64 7.54 25.97
N GLU A 181 -18.30 7.40 26.02
CA GLU A 181 -17.46 7.55 24.85
C GLU A 181 -17.43 6.29 23.97
N THR A 182 -17.00 6.48 22.72
CA THR A 182 -16.96 5.42 21.71
C THR A 182 -15.53 5.05 21.35
N PHE A 183 -15.16 3.79 21.57
CA PHE A 183 -13.95 3.20 21.00
C PHE A 183 -14.15 3.05 19.49
N ARG A 184 -13.29 3.68 18.68
CA ARG A 184 -13.40 3.65 17.22
C ARG A 184 -12.07 3.30 16.60
N ILE A 185 -12.07 2.33 15.71
CA ILE A 185 -10.93 2.05 14.82
C ILE A 185 -11.43 2.01 13.39
N GLY A 186 -10.61 2.49 12.47
CA GLY A 186 -10.77 2.14 11.07
C GLY A 186 -9.43 1.88 10.42
N VAL A 187 -9.43 0.85 9.58
CA VAL A 187 -8.21 0.25 9.04
C VAL A 187 -8.43 0.02 7.56
N MET A 188 -7.63 0.69 6.72
CA MET A 188 -7.58 0.46 5.29
C MET A 188 -6.38 -0.41 4.95
N PHE A 189 -6.60 -1.51 4.22
CA PHE A 189 -5.55 -2.46 3.89
C PHE A 189 -5.72 -3.02 2.49
N SER A 190 -4.61 -3.47 1.88
CA SER A 190 -4.62 -4.07 0.54
C SER A 190 -3.37 -4.92 0.32
N LYS A 191 -3.42 -5.87 -0.62
CA LYS A 191 -2.24 -6.57 -1.15
C LYS A 191 -1.74 -6.00 -2.48
N THR A 192 -2.50 -5.08 -3.09
CA THR A 192 -2.27 -4.61 -4.46
C THR A 192 -0.95 -3.86 -4.58
N GLY A 193 -0.70 -2.87 -3.71
CA GLY A 193 0.53 -2.08 -3.72
C GLY A 193 1.79 -2.94 -3.56
N ILE A 194 1.85 -3.77 -2.51
CA ILE A 194 2.92 -4.78 -2.32
C ILE A 194 3.11 -5.65 -3.58
N THR A 195 2.03 -6.13 -4.19
CA THR A 195 2.12 -7.00 -5.36
C THR A 195 2.74 -6.28 -6.56
N LEU A 196 2.33 -5.02 -6.80
CA LEU A 196 2.87 -4.18 -7.86
C LEU A 196 4.35 -3.88 -7.64
N LEU A 197 4.75 -3.54 -6.42
CA LEU A 197 6.15 -3.29 -6.07
C LEU A 197 7.01 -4.55 -6.25
N ASN A 198 6.55 -5.70 -5.74
CA ASN A 198 7.26 -6.97 -5.93
C ASN A 198 7.43 -7.32 -7.41
N ARG A 199 6.40 -7.08 -8.23
CA ARG A 199 6.48 -7.28 -9.69
C ARG A 199 7.50 -6.33 -10.32
N ALA A 200 7.45 -5.04 -9.96
CA ALA A 200 8.35 -4.01 -10.48
C ALA A 200 9.81 -4.33 -10.15
N GLU A 201 10.10 -4.61 -8.88
CA GLU A 201 11.45 -4.91 -8.44
C GLU A 201 11.98 -6.23 -9.01
N SER A 202 11.12 -7.25 -9.13
CA SER A 202 11.51 -8.51 -9.76
C SER A 202 11.84 -8.32 -11.23
N ALA A 203 10.99 -7.62 -11.98
CA ALA A 203 11.25 -7.30 -13.39
C ALA A 203 12.53 -6.47 -13.56
N PHE A 204 12.75 -5.49 -12.67
CA PHE A 204 13.95 -4.64 -12.68
C PHE A 204 15.21 -5.48 -12.49
N ARG A 205 15.24 -6.39 -11.51
CA ARG A 205 16.39 -7.29 -11.27
C ARG A 205 16.67 -8.25 -12.43
N LEU A 206 15.65 -8.55 -13.24
CA LEU A 206 15.75 -9.42 -14.41
C LEU A 206 16.03 -8.63 -15.71
N ASN A 207 16.36 -7.34 -15.62
CA ASN A 207 16.56 -6.43 -16.75
C ASN A 207 15.34 -6.32 -17.69
N GLN A 208 14.14 -6.61 -17.17
CA GLN A 208 12.88 -6.48 -17.91
C GLN A 208 12.34 -5.06 -17.75
N TRP A 209 13.08 -4.07 -18.25
CA TRP A 209 12.86 -2.65 -17.96
C TRP A 209 11.46 -2.15 -18.34
N SER A 210 10.90 -2.65 -19.45
CA SER A 210 9.55 -2.29 -19.89
C SER A 210 8.48 -2.74 -18.89
N GLU A 211 8.58 -3.97 -18.39
CA GLU A 211 7.65 -4.52 -17.41
C GLU A 211 7.83 -3.88 -16.03
N ALA A 212 9.09 -3.62 -15.64
CA ALA A 212 9.42 -2.91 -14.41
C ALA A 212 8.81 -1.49 -14.40
N LYS A 213 9.02 -0.74 -15.49
CA LYS A 213 8.43 0.60 -15.68
C LYS A 213 6.92 0.57 -15.55
N LYS A 214 6.26 -0.38 -16.24
CA LYS A 214 4.80 -0.53 -16.19
C LYS A 214 4.32 -0.78 -14.76
N ALA A 215 4.96 -1.70 -14.04
CA ALA A 215 4.61 -2.03 -12.66
C ALA A 215 4.86 -0.86 -11.69
N TYR A 216 5.95 -0.10 -11.82
CA TYR A 216 6.16 1.11 -11.04
C TYR A 216 5.10 2.18 -11.30
N ASN A 217 4.69 2.39 -12.56
CA ASN A 217 3.63 3.34 -12.89
C ASN A 217 2.27 2.89 -12.35
N GLU A 218 1.93 1.61 -12.43
CA GLU A 218 0.72 1.06 -11.79
C GLU A 218 0.76 1.25 -10.27
N ALA A 219 1.91 1.03 -9.62
CA ALA A 219 2.07 1.28 -8.19
C ALA A 219 1.87 2.76 -7.84
N VAL A 220 2.41 3.69 -8.64
CA VAL A 220 2.18 5.13 -8.49
C VAL A 220 0.69 5.44 -8.53
N LEU A 221 -0.04 4.96 -9.53
CA LEU A 221 -1.49 5.19 -9.66
C LEU A 221 -2.24 4.62 -8.45
N PHE A 222 -1.89 3.41 -8.01
CA PHE A 222 -2.51 2.78 -6.86
C PHE A 222 -2.31 3.59 -5.59
N TYR A 223 -1.08 4.01 -5.26
CA TYR A 223 -0.81 4.73 -4.02
C TYR A 223 -1.26 6.20 -4.05
N ASP A 224 -1.33 6.82 -5.22
CA ASP A 224 -1.70 8.23 -5.34
C ASP A 224 -3.19 8.50 -5.02
N GLN A 225 -4.04 7.46 -5.09
CA GLN A 225 -5.46 7.58 -4.76
C GLN A 225 -5.74 7.80 -3.26
N PHE A 226 -4.80 7.47 -2.38
CA PHE A 226 -4.97 7.61 -0.93
C PHE A 226 -4.52 8.98 -0.46
N SER A 227 -5.22 9.59 0.50
CA SER A 227 -4.84 10.89 1.07
C SER A 227 -3.57 10.81 1.93
N GLU A 228 -3.38 9.66 2.59
CA GLU A 228 -2.28 9.39 3.51
C GLU A 228 -1.82 7.94 3.34
N LEU A 229 -0.58 7.66 3.76
CA LEU A 229 -0.01 6.32 3.79
C LEU A 229 0.63 6.08 5.15
N TYR A 230 0.37 4.91 5.73
CA TYR A 230 0.86 4.54 7.04
C TYR A 230 2.39 4.51 7.04
N ASN A 231 2.97 5.26 7.96
CA ASN A 231 4.41 5.35 8.18
C ASN A 231 5.23 5.69 6.91
N LYS A 232 4.62 6.44 5.99
CA LYS A 232 5.24 6.89 4.73
C LYS A 232 4.89 8.35 4.48
N ASN A 233 5.87 9.15 4.11
CA ASN A 233 5.59 10.43 3.45
C ASN A 233 5.10 10.12 2.03
N LYS A 234 3.79 10.25 1.79
CA LYS A 234 3.17 9.91 0.50
C LYS A 234 3.88 10.59 -0.67
N THR A 235 4.15 11.89 -0.56
CA THR A 235 4.75 12.67 -1.65
C THR A 235 6.13 12.15 -2.02
N GLU A 236 7.00 11.96 -1.02
CA GLU A 236 8.35 11.44 -1.24
C GLU A 236 8.32 10.01 -1.78
N PHE A 237 7.43 9.17 -1.24
CA PHE A 237 7.27 7.79 -1.69
C PHE A 237 6.83 7.70 -3.16
N ILE A 238 5.84 8.50 -3.57
CA ILE A 238 5.40 8.58 -4.97
C ILE A 238 6.51 9.13 -5.88
N LEU A 239 7.29 10.11 -5.41
CA LEU A 239 8.42 10.65 -6.16
C LEU A 239 9.51 9.60 -6.39
N ASP A 240 9.82 8.77 -5.39
CA ASP A 240 10.78 7.67 -5.52
C ASP A 240 10.31 6.64 -6.56
N LEU A 241 9.04 6.22 -6.53
CA LEU A 241 8.50 5.31 -7.53
C LEU A 241 8.56 5.89 -8.95
N LYS A 242 8.25 7.19 -9.10
CA LYS A 242 8.39 7.90 -10.39
C LYS A 242 9.85 8.02 -10.84
N ALA A 243 10.80 8.11 -9.92
CA ALA A 243 12.23 8.12 -10.23
C ALA A 243 12.69 6.75 -10.75
N LYS A 244 12.27 5.65 -10.10
CA LYS A 244 12.54 4.27 -10.56
C LYS A 244 11.94 3.98 -11.94
N ALA A 245 10.74 4.49 -12.22
CA ALA A 245 10.15 4.38 -13.56
C ALA A 245 10.98 5.12 -14.63
N ARG A 246 11.54 6.30 -14.29
CA ARG A 246 12.44 7.06 -15.18
C ARG A 246 13.79 6.38 -15.38
N GLU A 247 14.31 5.70 -14.36
CA GLU A 247 15.52 4.88 -14.49
C GLU A 247 15.32 3.75 -15.51
N CYS A 248 14.15 3.11 -15.50
CA CYS A 248 13.80 2.10 -16.51
C CYS A 248 13.77 2.70 -17.93
N ASP A 249 13.32 3.95 -18.09
CA ASP A 249 13.36 4.64 -19.39
C ASP A 249 14.78 4.88 -19.89
N ALA A 250 15.69 5.30 -19.01
CA ALA A 250 17.10 5.45 -19.36
C ALA A 250 17.70 4.11 -19.79
N LYS A 251 17.38 3.01 -19.11
CA LYS A 251 17.86 1.66 -19.45
C LYS A 251 17.32 1.16 -20.80
N LEU A 252 16.04 1.39 -21.09
CA LEU A 252 15.47 1.06 -22.40
C LEU A 252 16.13 1.84 -23.53
N GLU A 253 16.48 3.10 -23.29
CA GLU A 253 17.17 3.93 -24.27
C GLU A 253 18.62 3.46 -24.49
N GLU A 254 19.34 3.10 -23.42
CA GLU A 254 20.66 2.46 -23.52
C GLU A 254 20.61 1.19 -24.39
N GLU A 255 19.63 0.30 -24.15
CA GLU A 255 19.45 -0.93 -24.96
C GLU A 255 19.12 -0.63 -26.41
N ARG A 256 18.32 0.41 -26.67
CA ARG A 256 17.99 0.85 -28.03
C ARG A 256 19.23 1.36 -28.75
N ILE A 257 20.03 2.18 -28.08
CA ILE A 257 21.28 2.74 -28.64
C ILE A 257 22.25 1.61 -28.98
N GLU A 258 22.50 0.69 -28.06
CA GLU A 258 23.44 -0.41 -28.29
C GLU A 258 22.99 -1.34 -29.43
N ARG A 259 21.68 -1.65 -29.49
CA ARG A 259 21.12 -2.42 -30.60
C ARG A 259 21.32 -1.72 -31.94
N ASN A 260 20.99 -0.42 -32.02
CA ASN A 260 21.15 0.36 -33.24
C ASN A 260 22.61 0.45 -33.66
N LYS A 261 23.53 0.57 -32.70
CA LYS A 261 24.97 0.57 -32.97
C LYS A 261 25.43 -0.75 -33.57
N GLY A 262 25.01 -1.89 -33.03
CA GLY A 262 25.33 -3.21 -33.59
C GLY A 262 24.83 -3.39 -35.03
N ILE A 263 23.59 -2.97 -35.32
CA ILE A 263 23.05 -3.03 -36.69
C ILE A 263 23.80 -2.05 -37.62
N ALA A 264 24.17 -0.86 -37.13
CA ALA A 264 24.95 0.10 -37.91
C ALA A 264 26.33 -0.47 -38.30
N GLU A 265 27.00 -1.14 -37.37
CA GLU A 265 28.30 -1.79 -37.60
C GLU A 265 28.20 -2.93 -38.62
N GLU A 266 27.15 -3.75 -38.54
CA GLU A 266 26.86 -4.79 -39.53
C GLU A 266 26.65 -4.20 -40.93
N LYS A 267 25.78 -3.18 -41.05
CA LYS A 267 25.49 -2.51 -42.33
C LYS A 267 26.71 -1.80 -42.92
N TYR A 268 27.53 -1.20 -42.06
CA TYR A 268 28.77 -0.57 -42.49
C TYR A 268 29.77 -1.61 -43.03
N ALA A 269 29.92 -2.76 -42.36
CA ALA A 269 30.80 -3.84 -42.82
C ALA A 269 30.31 -4.47 -44.15
N GLU A 270 29.01 -4.69 -44.30
CA GLU A 270 28.41 -5.12 -45.58
C GLU A 270 28.67 -4.08 -46.68
N GLY A 271 28.52 -2.79 -46.36
CA GLY A 271 28.78 -1.69 -47.29
C GLY A 271 30.24 -1.66 -47.77
N LEU A 272 31.20 -1.89 -46.87
CA LEU A 272 32.61 -2.03 -47.23
C LEU A 272 32.86 -3.22 -48.15
N SER A 273 32.21 -4.37 -47.91
CA SER A 273 32.34 -5.54 -48.79
C SER A 273 31.83 -5.22 -50.19
N ALA A 274 30.62 -4.68 -50.31
CA ALA A 274 30.02 -4.31 -51.60
C ALA A 274 30.87 -3.25 -52.34
N PHE A 275 31.42 -2.29 -51.60
CA PHE A 275 32.32 -1.27 -52.17
C PHE A 275 33.59 -1.88 -52.76
N ASN A 276 34.20 -2.83 -52.04
CA ASN A 276 35.42 -3.53 -52.49
C ASN A 276 35.14 -4.46 -53.69
N ASP A 277 33.92 -4.97 -53.81
CA ASP A 277 33.43 -5.77 -54.95
C ASP A 277 32.95 -4.91 -56.13
N GLU A 278 33.16 -3.58 -56.07
CA GLU A 278 32.75 -2.58 -57.06
C GLU A 278 31.21 -2.49 -57.29
N ASP A 279 30.40 -3.06 -56.38
CA ASP A 279 28.94 -2.88 -56.36
C ASP A 279 28.56 -1.59 -55.63
N TYR A 280 28.82 -0.47 -56.30
CA TYR A 280 28.67 0.87 -55.71
C TYR A 280 27.22 1.26 -55.38
N GLU A 281 26.23 0.71 -56.09
CA GLU A 281 24.82 0.98 -55.80
C GLU A 281 24.42 0.33 -54.47
N THR A 282 24.74 -0.96 -54.29
CA THR A 282 24.49 -1.67 -53.03
C THR A 282 25.29 -1.06 -51.88
N ALA A 283 26.56 -0.73 -52.09
CA ALA A 283 27.40 -0.09 -51.08
C ALA A 283 26.81 1.24 -50.62
N LYS A 284 26.38 2.11 -51.55
CA LYS A 284 25.75 3.40 -51.23
C LYS A 284 24.50 3.24 -50.37
N GLN A 285 23.64 2.28 -50.70
CA GLN A 285 22.43 2.00 -49.92
C GLN A 285 22.78 1.54 -48.50
N LEU A 286 23.75 0.64 -48.35
CA LEU A 286 24.20 0.11 -47.06
C LEU A 286 24.84 1.18 -46.19
N PHE A 287 25.73 2.01 -46.75
CA PHE A 287 26.31 3.15 -46.03
C PHE A 287 25.27 4.19 -45.63
N THR A 288 24.23 4.40 -46.44
CA THR A 288 23.11 5.30 -46.08
C THR A 288 22.34 4.75 -44.87
N GLN A 289 22.05 3.45 -44.86
CA GLN A 289 21.39 2.79 -43.72
C GLN A 289 22.25 2.88 -42.45
N ALA A 290 23.54 2.54 -42.55
CA ALA A 290 24.48 2.63 -41.43
C ALA A 290 24.60 4.07 -40.90
N GLN A 291 24.72 5.06 -41.80
CA GLN A 291 24.77 6.47 -41.44
C GLN A 291 23.55 6.90 -40.61
N ASN A 292 22.34 6.56 -41.06
CA ASN A 292 21.11 6.92 -40.35
C ASN A 292 21.07 6.33 -38.94
N MET A 293 21.56 5.10 -38.78
CA MET A 293 21.65 4.45 -37.47
C MET A 293 22.70 5.12 -36.58
N TYR A 294 23.90 5.40 -37.08
CA TYR A 294 24.94 6.13 -36.32
C TYR A 294 24.50 7.53 -35.91
N LYS A 295 23.78 8.26 -36.76
CA LYS A 295 23.12 9.53 -36.40
C LYS A 295 22.15 9.34 -35.23
N SER A 296 21.32 8.29 -35.28
CA SER A 296 20.33 7.99 -34.22
C SER A 296 20.94 7.60 -32.87
N THR A 297 22.21 7.19 -32.86
CA THR A 297 22.99 6.87 -31.65
C THR A 297 23.95 7.98 -31.25
N GLY A 298 23.96 9.11 -31.97
CA GLY A 298 24.88 10.23 -31.70
C GLY A 298 26.34 9.99 -32.08
N ASN A 299 26.65 9.01 -32.93
CA ASN A 299 28.01 8.74 -33.41
C ASN A 299 28.30 9.57 -34.68
N SER A 300 28.67 10.84 -34.49
CA SER A 300 28.97 11.78 -35.58
C SER A 300 30.08 11.28 -36.50
N ASP A 301 31.16 10.78 -35.91
CA ASP A 301 32.38 10.44 -36.64
C ASP A 301 32.13 9.30 -37.64
N LYS A 302 31.46 8.23 -37.18
CA LYS A 302 31.07 7.12 -38.07
C LYS A 302 30.01 7.53 -39.10
N SER A 303 29.11 8.44 -38.73
CA SER A 303 28.14 9.00 -39.68
C SER A 303 28.82 9.79 -40.81
N GLU A 304 29.83 10.60 -40.48
CA GLU A 304 30.63 11.35 -41.45
C GLU A 304 31.48 10.41 -42.31
N GLU A 305 32.06 9.37 -41.73
CA GLU A 305 32.77 8.33 -42.46
C GLU A 305 31.85 7.64 -43.49
N CYS A 306 30.63 7.28 -43.10
CA CYS A 306 29.63 6.74 -44.03
C CYS A 306 29.31 7.75 -45.15
N GLN A 307 29.24 9.05 -44.85
CA GLN A 307 29.03 10.08 -45.87
C GLN A 307 30.16 10.08 -46.90
N GLY A 308 31.42 9.99 -46.44
CA GLY A 308 32.57 9.93 -47.32
C GLY A 308 32.53 8.74 -48.28
N TYR A 309 32.04 7.57 -47.85
CA TYR A 309 31.85 6.44 -48.76
C TYR A 309 30.64 6.62 -49.70
N ILE A 310 29.54 7.21 -49.24
CA ILE A 310 28.38 7.52 -50.09
C ILE A 310 28.78 8.45 -51.23
N ASP A 311 29.58 9.48 -50.94
CA ASP A 311 30.07 10.44 -51.92
C ASP A 311 30.99 9.74 -52.94
N GLN A 312 31.90 8.87 -52.47
CA GLN A 312 32.76 8.06 -53.33
C GLN A 312 31.95 7.13 -54.25
N CYS A 313 30.97 6.39 -53.72
CA CYS A 313 30.10 5.53 -54.52
C CYS A 313 29.38 6.32 -55.62
N THR A 314 28.87 7.51 -55.27
CA THR A 314 28.16 8.39 -56.21
C THR A 314 29.08 8.82 -57.36
N SER A 315 30.32 9.23 -57.04
CA SER A 315 31.31 9.60 -58.04
C SER A 315 31.65 8.44 -58.98
N PHE A 316 31.89 7.23 -58.45
CA PHE A 316 32.24 6.07 -59.29
C PHE A 316 31.11 5.64 -60.22
N MET A 317 29.86 5.74 -59.77
CA MET A 317 28.70 5.43 -60.60
C MET A 317 28.54 6.43 -61.76
N GLU A 318 28.74 7.72 -61.51
CA GLU A 318 28.69 8.77 -62.54
C GLU A 318 29.80 8.58 -63.60
N ASP A 319 31.02 8.30 -63.16
CA ASP A 319 32.15 8.00 -64.04
C ASP A 319 31.90 6.76 -64.91
N THR A 320 31.28 5.73 -64.33
CA THR A 320 30.95 4.49 -65.04
C THR A 320 29.86 4.74 -66.10
N ALA A 321 28.86 5.56 -65.76
CA ALA A 321 27.82 5.96 -66.70
C ALA A 321 28.41 6.73 -67.90
N LEU A 322 29.29 7.71 -67.65
CA LEU A 322 29.97 8.49 -68.71
C LEU A 322 30.87 7.66 -69.63
N ARG A 323 31.45 6.56 -69.13
CA ARG A 323 32.26 5.63 -69.95
C ARG A 323 31.43 4.67 -70.79
N SER A 324 30.15 4.51 -70.46
CA SER A 324 29.23 3.61 -71.16
C SER A 324 28.43 4.28 -72.30
N GLU A 325 28.53 5.61 -72.42
CA GLU A 325 27.98 6.44 -73.50
C GLU A 325 28.96 6.61 -74.68
#